data_AF-A0A974UTM4-F1
#
_entry.id   AF-A0A974UTM4-F1
#
_cell.length_a   1.000
_cell.length_b   1.000
_cell.length_c   1.000
_cell.angle_alpha   90.00
_cell.angle_beta   90.00
_cell.angle_gamma   90.00
#
_symmetry.space_group_name_H-M   'P 1'
#
loop_
_entity.id
_entity.type
_entity.pdbx_description
1 polymer ?
#
loop_
_entity_poly.entity_id
_entity_poly.type
_entity_poly.pdbx_seq_one_letter_code
_entity_poly.pdbx_strand_id
1 'polypeptide(L)'
;MNPRNRRQQITRVYDGRTHHVCLCRGFRDGLPVFGWGEAPSTLLTKSQLREIGMRPNGQDPKGLLVFRHHRPYARETVAELFSVELAAPKRTAAPGQMDHAMEARRTCVDCGVIQDYCVPTSTRQCWTCFDLDEADRMEVAA
;
A
#
# COMPACT_ATOMS: atom_id res chain seq x y z
N MET A 1 -23.05 19.19 12.76
CA MET A 1 -22.79 18.13 13.76
C MET A 1 -21.52 18.49 14.52
N ASN A 2 -21.62 18.91 15.79
CA ASN A 2 -20.48 19.46 16.54
C ASN A 2 -19.60 18.31 17.11
N PRO A 3 -18.31 18.20 16.74
CA PRO A 3 -17.43 17.13 17.21
C PRO A 3 -17.21 17.12 18.73
N ARG A 4 -17.48 18.24 19.42
CA ARG A 4 -17.29 18.38 20.88
C ARG A 4 -18.32 17.66 21.75
N ASN A 5 -19.45 17.21 21.20
CA ASN A 5 -20.51 16.54 21.98
C ASN A 5 -20.61 15.03 21.66
N ARG A 6 -19.56 14.43 21.10
CA ARG A 6 -19.53 13.01 20.76
C ARG A 6 -19.09 12.23 21.99
N ARG A 7 -19.89 11.23 22.39
CA ARG A 7 -19.62 10.37 23.56
C ARG A 7 -18.23 9.72 23.38
N GLN A 8 -17.29 10.10 24.23
CA GLN A 8 -15.95 9.52 24.27
C GLN A 8 -15.87 8.50 25.40
N GLN A 9 -15.13 7.42 25.19
CA GLN A 9 -14.89 6.37 26.16
C GLN A 9 -13.39 6.20 26.35
N ILE A 10 -12.97 5.99 27.60
CA ILE A 10 -11.58 5.70 27.93
C ILE A 10 -11.29 4.25 27.53
N THR A 11 -10.23 4.05 26.76
CA THR A 11 -9.72 2.74 26.37
C THR A 11 -8.22 2.64 26.62
N ARG A 12 -7.70 1.42 26.66
CA ARG A 12 -6.27 1.13 26.77
C ARG A 12 -5.81 0.44 25.50
N VAL A 13 -4.86 1.02 24.80
CA VAL A 13 -4.28 0.45 23.57
C VAL A 13 -2.81 0.15 23.79
N TYR A 14 -2.41 -1.09 23.56
CA TYR A 14 -1.02 -1.51 23.63
C TYR A 14 -0.33 -1.30 22.27
N ASP A 15 0.76 -0.54 22.27
CA ASP A 15 1.55 -0.27 21.06
C ASP A 15 2.74 -1.23 20.88
N GLY A 16 2.90 -2.25 21.73
CA GLY A 16 4.08 -3.13 21.67
C GLY A 16 5.16 -2.78 22.69
N ARG A 17 5.07 -1.61 23.33
CA ARG A 17 5.96 -1.21 24.44
C ARG A 17 5.19 -0.70 25.64
N THR A 18 4.21 0.16 25.42
CA THR A 18 3.45 0.87 26.46
C THR A 18 1.96 0.73 26.23
N HIS A 19 1.19 0.76 27.33
CA HIS A 19 -0.26 0.88 27.27
C HIS A 19 -0.66 2.36 27.28
N HIS A 20 -1.22 2.84 26.17
CA HIS A 20 -1.76 4.18 26.06
C HIS A 20 -3.18 4.20 26.62
N VAL A 21 -3.43 5.09 27.59
CA VAL A 21 -4.79 5.42 28.03
C VAL A 21 -5.29 6.54 27.13
N CYS A 22 -6.29 6.26 26.29
CA CYS A 22 -6.77 7.20 25.28
C CYS A 22 -8.29 7.27 25.22
N LEU A 23 -8.79 8.36 24.65
CA LEU A 23 -10.22 8.57 24.43
C LEU A 23 -10.59 8.12 23.02
N CYS A 24 -11.46 7.13 22.91
CA CYS A 24 -12.01 6.68 21.63
C CYS A 24 -13.49 7.08 21.51
N ARG A 25 -13.99 7.13 20.28
CA ARG A 25 -15.39 7.44 19.93
C ARG A 25 -16.30 6.21 19.93
N GLY A 26 -15.79 5.07 20.41
CA GLY A 26 -16.45 3.77 20.39
C GLY A 26 -15.53 2.68 19.83
N PHE A 27 -16.14 1.54 19.51
CA PHE A 27 -15.47 0.38 18.95
C PHE A 27 -16.13 -0.05 17.65
N ARG A 28 -15.32 -0.55 16.71
CA ARG A 28 -15.77 -1.16 15.46
C ARG A 28 -14.91 -2.38 15.21
N ASP A 29 -15.56 -3.52 14.99
CA ASP A 29 -14.89 -4.82 14.79
C ASP A 29 -13.90 -5.16 15.92
N GLY A 30 -14.26 -4.79 17.17
CA GLY A 30 -13.42 -4.97 18.35
C GLY A 30 -12.27 -3.96 18.52
N LEU A 31 -12.06 -3.06 17.54
CA LEU A 31 -10.99 -2.06 17.56
C LEU A 31 -11.49 -0.69 18.03
N PRO A 32 -10.70 0.05 18.83
CA PRO A 32 -11.05 1.40 19.24
C PRO A 32 -11.04 2.36 18.05
N VAL A 33 -12.06 3.19 17.97
CA VAL A 33 -12.24 4.17 16.89
C VAL A 33 -11.81 5.56 17.37
N PHE A 34 -10.84 6.16 16.70
CA PHE A 34 -10.36 7.52 16.93
C PHE A 34 -10.87 8.46 15.85
N GLY A 35 -11.16 9.70 16.24
CA GLY A 35 -11.36 10.80 15.30
C GLY A 35 -10.05 11.36 14.77
N TRP A 36 -10.19 12.25 13.79
CA TRP A 36 -9.07 13.04 13.28
C TRP A 36 -8.32 13.75 14.42
N GLY A 37 -7.04 13.46 14.58
CA GLY A 37 -6.17 14.04 15.61
C GLY A 37 -6.37 13.50 17.03
N GLU A 38 -7.18 12.46 17.23
CA GLU A 38 -7.44 11.88 18.57
C GLU A 38 -6.61 10.63 18.87
N ALA A 39 -6.02 10.01 17.85
CA ALA A 39 -5.19 8.82 18.04
C ALA A 39 -3.88 9.16 18.76
N PRO A 40 -3.37 8.26 19.62
CA PRO A 40 -2.01 8.37 20.18
C PRO A 40 -0.95 8.52 19.08
N SER A 41 0.08 9.33 19.31
CA SER A 41 1.13 9.62 18.33
C SER A 41 1.98 8.41 17.95
N THR A 42 2.00 7.36 18.78
CA THR A 42 2.69 6.09 18.52
C THR A 42 1.93 5.18 17.54
N LEU A 43 0.67 5.51 17.23
CA LEU A 43 -0.17 4.79 16.29
C LEU A 43 -0.32 5.58 14.99
N LEU A 44 0.21 5.04 13.91
CA LEU A 44 0.24 5.68 12.60
C LEU A 44 -0.55 4.89 11.55
N THR A 45 -1.09 5.60 10.58
CA THR A 45 -1.70 4.99 9.39
C THR A 45 -0.64 4.36 8.48
N LYS A 46 -1.04 3.46 7.58
CA LYS A 46 -0.13 2.87 6.57
C LYS A 46 0.63 3.92 5.77
N SER A 47 -0.03 5.02 5.40
CA SER A 47 0.59 6.12 4.65
C SER A 47 1.63 6.86 5.49
N GLN A 48 1.31 7.18 6.74
CA GLN A 48 2.25 7.84 7.66
C GLN A 48 3.46 6.96 7.96
N LEU A 49 3.27 5.64 8.15
CA LEU A 49 4.41 4.71 8.28
C LEU A 49 5.29 4.73 7.03
N ARG A 50 4.69 4.75 5.84
CA ARG A 50 5.44 4.80 4.58
C ARG A 50 6.24 6.10 4.43
N GLU A 51 5.71 7.23 4.88
CA GLU A 51 6.40 8.53 4.88
C GLU A 51 7.67 8.50 5.73
N ILE A 52 7.64 7.83 6.88
CA ILE A 52 8.81 7.65 7.76
C ILE A 52 9.69 6.45 7.37
N GLY A 53 9.48 5.84 6.19
CA GLY A 53 10.29 4.71 5.72
C GLY A 53 10.04 3.38 6.44
N MET A 54 8.89 3.24 7.09
CA MET A 54 8.49 2.04 7.82
C MET A 54 7.35 1.28 7.11
N ARG A 55 7.12 0.05 7.54
CA ARG A 55 5.99 -0.81 7.14
C ARG A 55 5.36 -1.47 8.37
N PRO A 56 4.05 -1.81 8.35
CA PRO A 56 3.35 -2.42 9.49
C PRO A 56 3.92 -3.74 10.00
N ASN A 57 4.78 -4.42 9.24
CA ASN A 57 5.44 -5.67 9.62
C ASN A 57 4.50 -6.85 9.94
N GLY A 58 3.33 -6.91 9.29
CA GLY A 58 2.37 -8.00 9.48
C GLY A 58 1.59 -7.92 10.80
N GLN A 59 1.70 -6.81 11.54
CA GLN A 59 0.92 -6.61 12.75
C GLN A 59 -0.56 -6.34 12.41
N ASP A 60 -1.46 -6.82 13.26
CA ASP A 60 -2.88 -6.44 13.21
C ASP A 60 -3.06 -4.97 13.63
N PRO A 61 -4.05 -4.27 13.06
CA PRO A 61 -4.36 -2.90 13.43
C PRO A 61 -4.72 -2.80 14.91
N LYS A 62 -4.22 -1.76 15.58
CA LYS A 62 -4.48 -1.48 17.01
C LYS A 62 -5.65 -0.54 17.24
N GLY A 63 -6.14 0.08 16.18
CA GLY A 63 -7.27 1.00 16.19
C GLY A 63 -7.64 1.45 14.80
N LEU A 64 -8.73 2.20 14.70
CA LEU A 64 -9.24 2.74 13.46
C LEU A 64 -9.36 4.25 13.57
N LEU A 65 -8.85 4.97 12.59
CA LEU A 65 -9.06 6.40 12.40
C LEU A 65 -10.26 6.60 11.49
N VAL A 66 -11.36 7.14 12.02
CA VAL A 66 -12.60 7.37 11.27
C VAL A 66 -12.92 8.85 11.23
N PHE A 67 -12.96 9.40 10.02
CA PHE A 67 -13.28 10.81 9.81
C PHE A 67 -14.09 11.00 8.54
N ARG A 68 -14.84 12.09 8.50
CA ARG A 68 -15.64 12.49 7.35
C ARG A 68 -14.99 13.72 6.74
N HIS A 69 -14.93 13.73 5.41
CA HIS A 69 -14.47 14.90 4.68
C HIS A 69 -15.59 15.95 4.65
N HIS A 70 -15.21 17.21 4.59
CA HIS A 70 -16.16 18.33 4.47
C HIS A 70 -16.70 18.52 3.04
N ARG A 71 -16.09 17.87 2.04
CA ARG A 71 -16.46 18.00 0.63
C ARG A 71 -17.68 17.13 0.28
N PRO A 72 -18.60 17.61 -0.57
CA PRO A 72 -19.91 16.97 -0.80
C PRO A 72 -19.87 15.54 -1.37
N TYR A 73 -18.79 15.16 -2.08
CA TYR A 73 -18.64 13.82 -2.67
C TYR A 73 -17.68 12.91 -1.89
N ALA A 74 -17.10 13.40 -0.79
CA ALA A 74 -16.10 12.66 -0.04
C ALA A 74 -16.76 12.00 1.18
N ARG A 75 -16.98 10.69 1.04
CA ARG A 75 -17.55 9.79 2.06
C ARG A 75 -16.65 9.66 3.30
N GLU A 76 -17.21 9.04 4.34
CA GLU A 76 -16.44 8.62 5.52
C GLU A 76 -15.23 7.78 5.11
N THR A 77 -14.07 8.12 5.65
CA THR A 77 -12.82 7.39 5.46
C THR A 77 -12.47 6.68 6.76
N VAL A 78 -12.14 5.41 6.62
CA VAL A 78 -11.63 4.56 7.70
C VAL A 78 -10.20 4.22 7.35
N ALA A 79 -9.26 4.57 8.23
CA ALA A 79 -7.86 4.20 8.09
C ALA A 79 -7.44 3.35 9.30
N GLU A 80 -6.75 2.26 9.03
CA GLU A 80 -6.18 1.40 10.07
C GLU A 80 -4.96 2.07 10.70
N LEU A 81 -4.84 1.93 12.02
CA LEU A 81 -3.73 2.45 12.81
C LEU A 81 -2.84 1.30 13.29
N PHE A 82 -1.53 1.49 13.13
CA PHE A 82 -0.48 0.52 13.40
C PHE A 82 0.55 1.12 14.34
N SER A 83 1.15 0.30 15.19
CA SER A 83 2.23 0.79 16.06
C SER A 83 3.52 1.01 15.29
N VAL A 84 4.19 2.12 15.59
CA VAL A 84 5.56 2.41 15.15
C VAL A 84 6.58 1.47 15.80
N GLU A 85 6.40 1.10 17.07
CA GLU A 85 7.35 0.24 17.81
C GLU A 85 7.40 -1.18 17.23
N LEU A 86 6.26 -1.68 16.71
CA LEU A 86 6.16 -2.99 16.06
C LEU A 86 6.39 -2.93 14.55
N ALA A 87 6.55 -1.72 14.00
CA ALA A 87 6.84 -1.55 12.59
C ALA A 87 8.26 -2.00 12.27
N ALA A 88 8.50 -2.30 10.99
CA ALA A 88 9.83 -2.62 10.51
C ALA A 88 10.22 -1.63 9.41
N PRO A 89 11.53 -1.44 9.16
CA PRO A 89 11.98 -0.70 8.00
C PRO A 89 11.35 -1.21 6.71
N LYS A 90 10.99 -0.29 5.83
CA LYS A 90 10.53 -0.60 4.48
C LYS A 90 11.61 -1.40 3.77
N ARG A 91 11.19 -2.44 3.04
CA ARG A 91 12.12 -3.21 2.20
C ARG A 91 12.60 -2.31 1.06
N THR A 92 13.91 -2.13 0.99
CA THR A 92 14.58 -1.47 -0.12
C THR A 92 15.09 -2.56 -1.06
N ALA A 93 14.90 -2.38 -2.36
CA ALA A 93 15.52 -3.26 -3.33
C ALA A 93 17.04 -3.16 -3.18
N ALA A 94 17.75 -4.29 -3.22
CA ALA A 94 19.21 -4.26 -3.24
C ALA A 94 19.69 -3.56 -4.53
N PRO A 95 20.87 -2.91 -4.51
CA PRO A 95 21.45 -2.32 -5.71
C PRO A 95 21.46 -3.33 -6.87
N GLY A 96 21.08 -2.89 -8.08
CA GLY A 96 21.02 -3.75 -9.27
C GLY A 96 19.80 -4.67 -9.39
N GLN A 97 19.00 -4.86 -8.33
CA GLN A 97 17.78 -5.69 -8.41
C GLN A 97 16.72 -5.09 -9.35
N MET A 98 16.59 -3.76 -9.35
CA MET A 98 15.69 -3.07 -10.27
C MET A 98 16.20 -3.14 -11.71
N ASP A 99 17.51 -2.97 -11.90
CA ASP A 99 18.13 -3.04 -13.23
C ASP A 99 17.97 -4.44 -13.83
N HIS A 100 18.23 -5.48 -13.03
CA HIS A 100 18.01 -6.86 -13.43
C HIS A 100 16.53 -7.15 -13.76
N ALA A 101 15.60 -6.60 -12.97
CA ALA A 101 14.17 -6.72 -13.26
C ALA A 101 13.78 -5.98 -14.55
N MET A 102 14.40 -4.83 -14.84
CA MET A 102 14.16 -4.06 -16.06
C MET A 102 14.75 -4.75 -17.28
N GLU A 103 15.93 -5.34 -17.15
CA GLU A 103 16.56 -6.17 -18.19
C GLU A 103 15.64 -7.34 -18.55
N ALA A 104 15.17 -8.11 -17.57
CA ALA A 104 14.24 -9.22 -17.80
C ALA A 104 12.90 -8.79 -18.46
N ARG A 105 12.45 -7.54 -18.25
CA ARG A 105 11.26 -6.97 -18.91
C ARG A 105 11.54 -6.46 -20.33
N ARG A 106 12.81 -6.26 -20.68
CA ARG A 106 13.28 -5.74 -21.96
C ARG A 106 13.77 -6.85 -22.90
N THR A 107 14.12 -8.00 -22.35
CA THR A 107 14.57 -9.16 -23.13
C THR A 107 13.40 -9.79 -23.89
N CYS A 108 13.53 -9.85 -25.22
CA CYS A 108 12.64 -10.62 -26.08
C CYS A 108 12.82 -12.13 -25.86
N VAL A 109 11.73 -12.89 -25.79
CA VAL A 109 11.79 -14.35 -25.60
C VAL A 109 12.34 -15.10 -26.81
N ASP A 110 12.14 -14.59 -28.03
CA ASP A 110 12.53 -15.28 -29.26
C ASP A 110 13.99 -15.01 -29.65
N CYS A 111 14.37 -13.73 -29.72
CA CYS A 111 15.71 -13.35 -30.15
C CYS A 111 16.69 -13.12 -29.00
N GLY A 112 16.22 -13.08 -27.75
CA GLY A 112 17.06 -12.88 -26.55
C GLY A 112 17.68 -11.49 -26.43
N VAL A 113 17.39 -10.57 -27.36
CA VAL A 113 17.96 -9.21 -27.37
C VAL A 113 17.24 -8.33 -26.33
N ILE A 114 18.04 -7.59 -25.55
CA ILE A 114 17.56 -6.59 -24.61
C ILE A 114 17.18 -5.33 -25.38
N GLN A 115 15.91 -4.94 -25.34
CA GLN A 115 15.39 -3.74 -25.98
C GLN A 115 15.56 -2.50 -25.07
N ASP A 116 15.48 -1.31 -25.66
CA ASP A 116 15.44 -0.03 -24.91
C ASP A 116 14.06 0.22 -24.25
N TYR A 117 13.02 -0.50 -24.71
CA TYR A 117 11.65 -0.46 -24.19
C TYR A 117 11.24 -1.76 -23.47
N CYS A 118 10.26 -1.67 -22.55
CA CYS A 118 9.66 -2.88 -21.96
C CYS A 118 8.85 -3.63 -23.01
N VAL A 119 9.23 -4.86 -23.26
CA VAL A 119 8.52 -5.77 -24.16
C VAL A 119 7.09 -6.02 -23.65
N PRO A 120 6.07 -6.09 -24.53
CA PRO A 120 4.69 -6.36 -24.12
C PRO A 120 4.56 -7.67 -23.32
N THR A 121 3.79 -7.66 -22.24
CA THR A 121 3.62 -8.85 -21.37
C THR A 121 2.80 -9.97 -22.01
N SER A 122 1.97 -9.65 -23.01
CA SER A 122 1.11 -10.60 -23.71
C SER A 122 1.88 -11.51 -24.65
N THR A 123 2.78 -10.94 -25.45
CA THR A 123 3.55 -11.65 -26.47
C THR A 123 4.94 -12.01 -25.97
N ARG A 124 5.51 -11.20 -25.06
CA ARG A 124 6.89 -11.32 -24.58
C ARG A 124 7.93 -11.23 -25.71
N GLN A 125 7.54 -10.60 -26.82
CA GLN A 125 8.31 -10.45 -28.05
C GLN A 125 8.62 -8.98 -28.35
N CYS A 126 9.79 -8.70 -28.91
CA CYS A 126 10.04 -7.39 -29.50
C CYS A 126 9.14 -7.19 -30.74
N TRP A 127 8.98 -5.94 -31.19
CA TRP A 127 8.09 -5.60 -32.30
C TRP A 127 8.52 -6.33 -33.58
N THR A 128 9.82 -6.45 -33.82
CA THR A 128 10.34 -7.19 -34.97
C THR A 128 9.97 -8.68 -34.96
N CYS A 129 10.12 -9.36 -33.82
CA CYS A 129 9.74 -10.78 -33.72
C CYS A 129 8.23 -10.97 -33.80
N PHE A 130 7.46 -10.03 -33.22
CA PHE A 130 6.01 -10.05 -33.30
C PHE A 130 5.50 -9.85 -34.73
N ASP A 131 6.06 -8.90 -35.47
CA ASP A 131 5.68 -8.64 -36.86
C ASP A 131 5.99 -9.83 -37.77
N LEU A 132 7.10 -10.54 -37.51
CA LEU A 132 7.45 -11.78 -38.22
C LEU A 132 6.48 -12.92 -37.90
N ASP A 133 6.15 -13.14 -36.62
CA ASP A 133 5.19 -14.17 -36.21
C ASP A 133 3.78 -13.89 -36.80
N GLU A 134 3.34 -12.63 -36.82
CA GLU A 134 2.07 -12.27 -37.46
C GLU A 134 2.11 -12.44 -38.99
N ALA A 135 3.23 -12.12 -39.65
CA ALA A 135 3.39 -12.38 -41.08
C ALA A 135 3.31 -13.89 -41.40
N ASP A 136 4.01 -14.73 -40.63
CA ASP A 136 3.99 -16.19 -40.78
C ASP A 136 2.56 -16.75 -40.57
N ARG A 137 1.83 -16.25 -39.56
CA ARG A 137 0.43 -16.65 -39.31
C ARG A 137 -0.49 -16.25 -40.46
N MET A 138 -0.30 -15.08 -41.05
CA MET A 138 -1.07 -14.63 -42.21
C MET A 138 -0.80 -15.50 -43.44
N GLU A 139 0.44 -15.95 -43.65
CA GLU A 139 0.79 -16.87 -44.74
C GLU A 139 0.18 -18.26 -44.56
N VAL A 140 0.15 -18.80 -43.34
CA VAL A 140 -0.49 -20.10 -43.04
C VAL A 140 -2.01 -20.06 -43.16
N ALA A 141 -2.63 -18.89 -42.96
CA ALA A 141 -4.08 -18.70 -43.05
C ALA A 141 -4.61 -18.47 -44.48
N ALA A 142 -3.72 -18.19 -45.43
CA ALA A 142 -4.02 -17.94 -46.84
C ALA A 142 -4.05 -19.25 -47.66
#